data_AF-A0A914MPE8-F1
#
_entry.id   AF-A0A914MPE8-F1
#
_cell.length_a   1.000
_cell.length_b   1.000
_cell.length_c   1.000
_cell.angle_alpha   90.00
_cell.angle_beta   90.00
_cell.angle_gamma   90.00
#
_symmetry.space_group_name_H-M   'P 1'
#
loop_
_entity.id
_entity.type
_entity.pdbx_description
1 polymer ?
#
loop_
_entity_poly.entity_id
_entity_poly.type
_entity_poly.pdbx_seq_one_letter_code
_entity_poly.pdbx_strand_id
1 'polypeptide(L)'
;MLEGEKNKFCYAGIGFNNDTPFMLMSNRPINFERLYQTSSWKDGDVFGCGVVFPPKKESKILPYVFFTKNGRRTGNKFSLKGDSDNLRPYFHLLLCSIEINFGNDPDNKPFRYNVLKHNI
;
A
#
# COMPACT_ATOMS: atom_id res chain seq x y z
N MET A 1 -16.27 -4.15 -23.68
CA MET A 1 -14.98 -4.87 -23.58
C MET A 1 -14.98 -5.99 -24.59
N LEU A 2 -14.12 -5.90 -25.61
CA LEU A 2 -13.96 -6.93 -26.64
C LEU A 2 -13.25 -8.15 -26.03
N GLU A 3 -13.58 -9.35 -26.48
CA GLU A 3 -13.07 -10.63 -25.95
C GLU A 3 -11.53 -10.74 -25.89
N GLY A 4 -10.81 -9.96 -26.70
CA GLY A 4 -9.34 -9.89 -26.71
C GLY A 4 -8.68 -9.17 -25.52
N GLU A 5 -9.43 -8.42 -24.70
CA GLU A 5 -8.87 -7.68 -23.55
C GLU A 5 -8.78 -8.52 -22.27
N LYS A 6 -9.52 -9.63 -22.17
CA LYS A 6 -9.56 -10.48 -20.97
C LYS A 6 -8.24 -11.16 -20.63
N ASN A 7 -7.24 -11.09 -21.51
CA ASN A 7 -5.98 -11.81 -21.37
C ASN A 7 -4.75 -10.94 -21.07
N LYS A 8 -4.91 -9.62 -20.91
CA LYS A 8 -3.78 -8.73 -20.60
C LYS A 8 -3.48 -8.73 -19.10
N PHE A 9 -2.20 -8.80 -18.77
CA PHE A 9 -1.72 -8.69 -17.41
C PHE A 9 -1.74 -7.23 -16.98
N CYS A 10 -2.49 -6.94 -15.91
CA CYS A 10 -2.65 -5.60 -15.37
C CYS A 10 -2.20 -5.61 -13.91
N TYR A 11 -1.44 -4.59 -13.52
CA TYR A 11 -1.06 -4.41 -12.12
C TYR A 11 -0.93 -2.94 -11.77
N ALA A 12 -1.07 -2.68 -10.48
CA ALA A 12 -0.83 -1.42 -9.83
C ALA A 12 -0.02 -1.73 -8.58
N GLY A 13 0.62 -0.73 -8.03
CA GLY A 13 1.44 -0.93 -6.88
C GLY A 13 1.58 0.32 -6.05
N ILE A 14 1.68 0.14 -4.73
CA ILE A 14 1.82 1.23 -3.77
C ILE A 14 2.83 0.88 -2.67
N GLY A 15 3.68 1.85 -2.33
CA GLY A 15 4.65 1.74 -1.25
C GLY A 15 5.46 3.03 -1.11
N PHE A 16 6.71 2.89 -0.69
CA PHE A 16 7.67 3.98 -0.65
C PHE A 16 8.87 3.67 -1.57
N ASN A 17 9.77 4.64 -1.78
CA ASN A 17 10.99 4.50 -2.59
C ASN A 17 11.95 3.38 -2.11
N ASN A 18 12.89 3.01 -3.00
CA ASN A 18 13.80 1.84 -3.00
C ASN A 18 14.11 1.16 -1.65
N ASP A 19 14.08 -0.17 -1.67
CA ASP A 19 14.29 -1.13 -0.56
C ASP A 19 13.20 -1.18 0.52
N THR A 20 12.09 -0.46 0.31
CA THR A 20 10.93 -0.54 1.21
C THR A 20 9.89 -1.55 0.70
N PRO A 21 9.12 -2.16 1.63
CA PRO A 21 8.02 -3.06 1.29
C PRO A 21 6.99 -2.39 0.38
N PHE A 22 6.46 -3.17 -0.54
CA PHE A 22 5.51 -2.68 -1.54
C PHE A 22 4.31 -3.62 -1.65
N MET A 23 3.12 -3.05 -1.84
CA MET A 23 1.92 -3.82 -2.11
C MET A 23 1.66 -3.83 -3.61
N LEU A 24 1.64 -5.02 -4.19
CA LEU A 24 1.35 -5.24 -5.60
C LEU A 24 -0.08 -5.74 -5.76
N MET A 25 -0.88 -5.00 -6.50
CA MET A 25 -2.25 -5.37 -6.80
C MET A 25 -2.32 -5.81 -8.26
N SER A 26 -2.92 -6.96 -8.54
CA SER A 26 -2.90 -7.53 -9.89
C SER A 26 -4.11 -8.42 -10.18
N ASN A 27 -4.41 -8.58 -11.47
CA ASN A 27 -5.49 -9.44 -11.93
C ASN A 27 -5.10 -10.94 -12.06
N ARG A 28 -3.85 -11.29 -11.75
CA ARG A 28 -3.32 -12.66 -11.83
C ARG A 28 -2.38 -12.94 -10.67
N PRO A 29 -2.20 -14.20 -10.24
CA PRO A 29 -1.17 -14.56 -9.27
C PRO A 29 0.22 -14.19 -9.82
N ILE A 30 1.05 -13.58 -8.98
CA ILE A 30 2.44 -13.28 -9.31
C ILE A 30 3.32 -13.78 -8.17
N ASN A 31 4.33 -14.57 -8.50
CA ASN A 31 5.38 -14.96 -7.59
C ASN A 31 6.57 -14.03 -7.77
N PHE A 32 6.57 -12.91 -7.06
CA PHE A 32 7.79 -12.12 -6.89
C PHE A 32 8.51 -12.57 -5.62
N GLU A 33 9.76 -12.96 -5.77
CA GLU A 33 10.59 -13.31 -4.62
C GLU A 33 10.94 -12.04 -3.84
N ARG A 34 10.44 -11.99 -2.60
CA ARG A 34 11.02 -11.36 -1.40
C ARG A 34 10.52 -10.02 -0.83
N LEU A 35 9.74 -9.16 -1.49
CA LEU A 35 9.37 -7.87 -0.84
C LEU A 35 7.92 -7.40 -1.04
N TYR A 36 7.03 -8.34 -1.38
CA TYR A 36 5.72 -7.98 -1.92
C TYR A 36 4.58 -8.58 -1.11
N GLN A 37 3.67 -7.71 -0.69
CA GLN A 37 2.32 -8.16 -0.37
C GLN A 37 1.48 -8.11 -1.63
N THR A 38 0.97 -9.25 -2.08
CA THR A 38 0.12 -9.31 -3.26
C THR A 38 -1.37 -9.26 -2.88
N SER A 39 -2.18 -8.66 -3.72
CA SER A 39 -3.63 -8.70 -3.56
C SER A 39 -4.34 -8.65 -4.92
N SER A 40 -5.46 -9.36 -5.03
CA SER A 40 -6.38 -9.14 -6.14
C SER A 40 -7.15 -7.83 -5.93
N TRP A 41 -7.59 -7.21 -7.02
CA TRP A 41 -8.49 -6.06 -6.96
C TRP A 41 -9.80 -6.31 -7.71
N LYS A 42 -10.77 -5.44 -7.43
CA LYS A 42 -11.93 -5.14 -8.27
C LYS A 42 -12.06 -3.62 -8.40
N ASP A 43 -12.76 -3.17 -9.43
CA ASP A 43 -13.04 -1.74 -9.58
C ASP A 43 -13.77 -1.21 -8.33
N GLY A 44 -13.31 -0.06 -7.83
CA GLY A 44 -13.79 0.55 -6.59
C GLY A 44 -13.12 0.04 -5.30
N ASP A 45 -12.25 -0.97 -5.35
CA ASP A 45 -11.42 -1.32 -4.19
C ASP A 45 -10.49 -0.14 -3.84
N VAL A 46 -10.42 0.19 -2.55
CA VAL A 46 -9.56 1.24 -2.01
C VAL A 46 -8.39 0.61 -1.27
N PHE A 47 -7.18 0.90 -1.73
CA PHE A 47 -5.94 0.45 -1.09
C PHE A 47 -5.26 1.61 -0.37
N GLY A 48 -4.62 1.32 0.76
CA GLY A 48 -3.87 2.30 1.52
C GLY A 48 -2.51 1.78 1.94
N CYS A 49 -1.54 2.66 1.99
CA CYS A 49 -0.19 2.43 2.51
C CYS A 49 0.04 3.41 3.66
N GLY A 50 0.47 2.90 4.81
CA GLY A 50 0.74 3.70 5.99
C GLY A 50 2.11 3.38 6.57
N VAL A 51 2.75 4.38 7.15
CA VAL A 51 3.96 4.23 7.95
C VAL A 51 3.68 4.65 9.38
N VAL A 52 4.24 3.91 10.33
CA VAL A 52 4.19 4.24 11.76
C VAL A 52 5.61 4.52 12.23
N PHE A 53 5.78 5.68 12.86
CA PHE A 53 6.99 6.04 13.62
C PHE A 53 6.66 5.96 15.12
N PRO A 54 7.13 4.93 15.83
CA PRO A 54 6.87 4.78 17.25
C PRO A 54 7.40 5.97 18.07
N PRO A 55 6.78 6.28 19.22
CA PRO A 55 7.32 7.29 20.14
C PRO A 55 8.74 6.95 20.58
N LYS A 56 9.60 7.96 20.80
CA LYS A 56 11.01 7.78 21.22
C LYS A 56 11.18 6.90 22.48
N LYS A 57 10.20 6.92 23.39
CA LYS A 57 10.16 6.09 24.60
C LYS A 57 10.06 4.58 24.33
N GLU A 58 9.61 4.20 23.13
CA GLU A 58 9.47 2.82 22.65
C GLU A 58 10.58 2.49 21.66
N SER A 59 11.83 2.87 21.98
CA SER A 59 13.02 2.72 21.11
C SER A 59 13.33 1.29 20.65
N LYS A 60 12.67 0.28 21.24
CA LYS A 60 12.75 -1.13 20.82
C LYS A 60 11.88 -1.44 19.59
N ILE A 61 10.88 -0.61 19.30
CA ILE A 61 9.99 -0.78 18.14
C ILE A 61 10.56 0.05 16.99
N LEU A 62 10.91 -0.62 15.90
CA LEU A 62 11.33 0.05 14.68
C LEU A 62 10.13 0.69 13.97
N PRO A 63 10.33 1.80 13.22
CA PRO A 63 9.33 2.26 12.27
C PRO A 63 8.90 1.14 11.34
N TYR A 64 7.65 1.14 10.90
CA TYR A 64 7.15 0.08 10.04
C TYR A 64 6.10 0.55 9.04
N VAL A 65 6.01 -0.15 7.91
CA VAL A 65 4.98 0.00 6.90
C VAL A 65 3.88 -1.03 7.10
N PHE A 66 2.64 -0.64 6.81
CA PHE A 66 1.51 -1.54 6.75
C PHE A 66 0.60 -1.16 5.59
N PHE A 67 -0.15 -2.15 5.11
CA PHE A 67 -1.09 -1.97 4.01
C PHE A 67 -2.53 -2.19 4.45
N THR A 68 -3.46 -1.59 3.71
CA THR A 68 -4.89 -1.72 3.94
C THR A 68 -5.63 -1.97 2.64
N LYS A 69 -6.71 -2.73 2.73
CA LYS A 69 -7.70 -2.91 1.66
C LYS A 69 -9.08 -2.62 2.23
N ASN A 70 -9.81 -1.71 1.59
CA ASN A 70 -11.16 -1.27 1.96
C ASN A 70 -11.26 -0.86 3.45
N GLY A 71 -10.23 -0.17 3.94
CA GLY A 71 -10.17 0.34 5.32
C GLY A 71 -9.80 -0.69 6.38
N ARG A 72 -9.42 -1.92 5.99
CA ARG A 72 -8.94 -2.96 6.90
C ARG A 72 -7.48 -3.26 6.63
N ARG A 73 -6.68 -3.42 7.69
CA ARG A 73 -5.28 -3.87 7.57
C ARG A 73 -5.23 -5.24 6.89
N THR A 74 -4.21 -5.44 6.06
CA THR A 74 -3.98 -6.70 5.36
C THR A 74 -2.50 -7.05 5.45
N GLY A 75 -2.20 -8.35 5.54
CA GLY A 75 -0.84 -8.87 5.59
C GLY A 75 -0.04 -8.44 6.82
N ASN A 76 1.29 -8.46 6.68
CA ASN A 76 2.22 -8.24 7.78
C ASN A 76 2.56 -6.75 7.97
N LYS A 77 3.02 -6.40 9.18
CA LYS A 77 3.81 -5.19 9.40
C LYS A 77 5.20 -5.44 8.86
N PHE A 78 5.79 -4.45 8.21
CA PHE A 78 7.14 -4.56 7.69
C PHE A 78 8.04 -3.51 8.34
N SER A 79 8.96 -3.95 9.19
CA SER A 79 9.92 -3.07 9.86
C SER A 79 10.84 -2.38 8.85
N LEU A 80 11.00 -1.08 9.01
CA LEU A 80 11.96 -0.27 8.29
C LEU A 80 13.31 -0.31 9.02
N LYS A 81 14.40 -0.30 8.25
CA LYS A 81 15.76 -0.19 8.80
C LYS A 81 16.04 1.26 9.26
N GLY A 82 17.08 1.42 10.06
CA GLY A 82 17.38 2.62 10.88
C GLY A 82 17.58 3.95 10.14
N ASP A 83 17.67 3.96 8.80
CA ASP A 83 17.93 5.18 8.00
C ASP A 83 16.74 5.57 7.09
N SER A 84 15.51 5.26 7.52
CA SER A 84 14.28 5.47 6.73
C SER A 84 13.74 6.91 6.76
N ASP A 85 14.62 7.91 6.81
CA ASP A 85 14.25 9.31 6.99
C ASP A 85 13.73 9.99 5.71
N ASN A 86 13.79 9.29 4.57
CA ASN A 86 13.45 9.83 3.25
C ASN A 86 12.41 8.98 2.50
N LEU A 87 11.35 8.56 3.19
CA LEU A 87 10.23 7.84 2.58
C LEU A 87 9.45 8.76 1.64
N ARG A 88 9.41 8.38 0.36
CA ARG A 88 8.61 9.06 -0.66
C ARG A 88 7.55 8.11 -1.19
N PRO A 89 6.26 8.49 -1.21
CA PRO A 89 5.22 7.68 -1.83
C PRO A 89 5.60 7.30 -3.24
N TYR A 90 5.43 6.03 -3.58
CA TYR A 90 5.84 5.47 -4.86
C TYR A 90 4.77 4.53 -5.42
N PHE A 91 4.53 4.64 -6.72
CA PHE A 91 3.45 3.93 -7.41
C PHE A 91 3.94 3.31 -8.71
N HIS A 92 3.48 2.10 -9.01
CA HIS A 92 3.68 1.45 -10.30
C HIS A 92 2.33 1.19 -10.96
N LEU A 93 2.22 1.38 -12.28
CA LEU A 93 0.99 1.13 -13.03
C LEU A 93 1.31 0.43 -14.35
N LEU A 94 0.57 -0.63 -14.67
CA LEU A 94 0.56 -1.28 -15.97
C LEU A 94 -0.89 -1.58 -16.37
N LEU A 95 -1.31 -0.99 -17.50
CA LEU A 95 -2.62 -1.22 -18.12
C LEU A 95 -3.80 -1.06 -17.15
N CYS A 96 -3.71 -0.07 -16.24
CA CYS A 96 -4.76 0.30 -15.30
C CYS A 96 -4.70 1.81 -15.02
N SER A 97 -5.71 2.32 -14.30
CA SER A 97 -5.76 3.70 -13.85
C SER A 97 -6.16 3.74 -12.37
N ILE A 98 -5.65 4.72 -11.64
CA ILE A 98 -5.94 4.90 -10.22
C ILE A 98 -6.26 6.37 -9.93
N GLU A 99 -7.08 6.61 -8.92
CA GLU A 99 -7.18 7.89 -8.24
C GLU A 99 -6.35 7.82 -6.96
N ILE A 100 -5.57 8.87 -6.69
CA ILE A 100 -4.72 8.95 -5.50
C ILE A 100 -5.29 10.00 -4.55
N ASN A 101 -5.40 9.62 -3.28
CA ASN A 101 -5.81 10.52 -2.20
C ASN A 101 -4.67 10.68 -1.19
N PHE A 102 -4.10 11.89 -1.13
CA PHE A 102 -3.08 12.27 -0.13
C PHE A 102 -3.67 12.93 1.12
N GLY A 103 -5.00 13.02 1.24
CA GLY A 103 -5.69 13.63 2.38
C GLY A 103 -5.89 15.14 2.27
N ASN A 104 -5.84 15.70 1.06
CA ASN A 104 -5.99 17.15 0.83
C ASN A 104 -7.41 17.67 1.10
N ASP A 105 -8.41 16.78 1.12
CA ASP A 105 -9.81 17.10 1.38
C ASP A 105 -10.41 16.03 2.31
N PRO A 106 -10.13 16.09 3.62
CA PRO A 106 -10.53 15.06 4.56
C PRO A 106 -12.04 15.00 4.79
N ASP A 107 -12.76 16.10 4.53
CA ASP A 107 -14.21 16.19 4.75
C ASP A 107 -14.99 15.47 3.64
N ASN A 108 -14.59 15.67 2.37
CA ASN A 108 -15.27 15.02 1.24
C ASN A 108 -14.59 13.72 0.79
N LYS A 109 -13.27 13.58 1.01
CA LYS A 109 -12.46 12.42 0.62
C LYS A 109 -11.63 11.93 1.81
N PRO A 110 -12.25 11.43 2.90
CA PRO A 110 -11.51 10.89 4.03
C PRO A 110 -10.72 9.63 3.64
N PHE A 111 -9.63 9.36 4.37
CA PHE A 111 -8.98 8.05 4.28
C PHE A 111 -9.96 6.94 4.67
N ARG A 112 -9.98 5.85 3.91
CA ARG A 112 -10.83 4.70 4.22
C ARG A 112 -10.40 3.98 5.50
N TYR A 113 -9.10 4.00 5.80
CA TYR A 113 -8.55 3.45 7.03
C TYR A 113 -8.65 4.48 8.16
N ASN A 114 -9.22 4.07 9.30
CA ASN A 114 -9.29 4.92 10.48
C ASN A 114 -7.98 4.84 11.27
N VAL A 115 -7.11 5.84 11.06
CA VAL A 115 -5.81 5.94 11.74
C VAL A 115 -5.91 6.10 13.26
N LEU A 116 -7.02 6.64 13.78
CA LEU A 116 -7.23 6.79 15.23
C LEU A 116 -7.48 5.44 15.93
N LYS A 117 -7.87 4.42 15.15
CA LYS A 117 -8.04 3.03 15.63
C LYS A 117 -6.80 2.17 15.39
N HIS A 118 -5.65 2.80 15.11
CA HIS A 118 -4.41 2.06 14.92
C HIS A 118 -3.86 1.61 16.28
N ASN A 119 -4.02 0.32 16.56
CA ASN A 119 -3.37 -0.30 17.72
C ASN A 119 -1.89 -0.55 17.35
N ILE A 120 -0.98 0.12 18.08
CA ILE A 120 0.47 -0.04 17.95
C ILE A 120 0.88 -1.40 18.51
#